data_AF-A0A3M1TJB9-F1
#
_entry.id   AF-A0A3M1TJB9-F1
#
_cell.length_a   1.000
_cell.length_b   1.000
_cell.length_c   1.000
_cell.angle_alpha   90.00
_cell.angle_beta   90.00
_cell.angle_gamma   90.00
#
_symmetry.space_group_name_H-M   'P 1'
#
loop_
_entity.id
_entity.type
_entity.pdbx_description
1 polymer ?
#
loop_
_entity_poly.entity_id
_entity_poly.type
_entity_poly.pdbx_seq_one_letter_code
_entity_poly.pdbx_strand_id
1 'polypeptide(L)'
;MKVAQKYSHLNGEEYLIVHHGDEYKELLGVIESIDAETYRTKVSKEKGRQGEQLLNPASPNGAFKAALSELGWRERRRDFYVSTDFQVVKYIESLSYQEQKEYLESIGHPLLSSYNQTDFIKNKIGVEVQLGKYFAVTYDLFVKHLVFYNSQIINVGVEIVPTKNMQRSMSSGPPWFEKEVHNVMRHGRTNPPVPLLIIGIEP
;
A
#
# COMPACT_ATOMS: atom_id res chain seq x y z
N MET A 1 7.06 -11.30 -13.25
CA MET A 1 6.90 -11.87 -11.89
C MET A 1 5.61 -12.66 -11.93
N LYS A 2 5.21 -13.31 -10.83
CA LYS A 2 3.91 -13.98 -10.73
C LYS A 2 3.20 -13.64 -9.43
N VAL A 3 1.88 -13.68 -9.48
CA VAL A 3 1.04 -13.72 -8.26
C VAL A 3 1.10 -15.12 -7.69
N ALA A 4 1.77 -15.27 -6.54
CA ALA A 4 1.90 -16.55 -5.87
C ALA A 4 0.79 -16.77 -4.84
N GLN A 5 0.36 -15.71 -4.15
CA GLN A 5 -0.66 -15.76 -3.12
C GLN A 5 -1.54 -14.51 -3.13
N LYS A 6 -2.78 -14.63 -2.67
CA LYS A 6 -3.73 -13.53 -2.48
C LYS A 6 -4.45 -13.67 -1.16
N TYR A 7 -4.78 -12.55 -0.54
CA TYR A 7 -5.66 -12.48 0.62
C TYR A 7 -6.66 -11.34 0.42
N SER A 8 -7.95 -11.70 0.28
CA SER A 8 -9.05 -10.76 0.15
C SER A 8 -9.65 -10.47 1.53
N HIS A 9 -9.40 -9.26 2.02
CA HIS A 9 -9.95 -8.76 3.28
C HIS A 9 -11.21 -7.95 3.01
N LEU A 10 -12.30 -8.25 3.73
CA LEU A 10 -13.62 -7.66 3.51
C LEU A 10 -14.07 -7.70 2.04
N ASN A 11 -13.77 -8.82 1.36
CA ASN A 11 -14.10 -9.06 -0.04
C ASN A 11 -13.54 -8.00 -1.01
N GLY A 12 -12.34 -7.48 -0.73
CA GLY A 12 -11.68 -6.46 -1.56
C GLY A 12 -11.37 -6.94 -2.98
N GLU A 13 -10.97 -8.20 -3.15
CA GLU A 13 -10.75 -8.79 -4.48
C GLU A 13 -12.05 -8.92 -5.27
N GLU A 14 -13.10 -9.41 -4.63
CA GLU A 14 -14.41 -9.59 -5.24
C GLU A 14 -14.98 -8.23 -5.68
N TYR A 15 -14.81 -7.18 -4.85
CA TYR A 15 -15.16 -5.82 -5.21
C TYR A 15 -14.40 -5.35 -6.48
N LEU A 16 -13.10 -5.62 -6.57
CA LEU A 16 -12.30 -5.31 -7.77
C LEU A 16 -12.80 -6.08 -8.99
N ILE A 17 -13.07 -7.38 -8.87
CA ILE A 17 -13.56 -8.21 -9.99
C ILE A 17 -14.90 -7.70 -10.54
N VAL A 18 -15.83 -7.31 -9.65
CA VAL A 18 -17.18 -6.91 -10.05
C VAL A 18 -17.24 -5.47 -10.55
N HIS A 19 -16.50 -4.55 -9.92
CA HIS A 19 -16.66 -3.11 -10.16
C HIS A 19 -15.49 -2.45 -10.88
N HIS A 20 -14.32 -3.10 -10.91
CA HIS A 20 -13.06 -2.55 -11.41
C HIS A 20 -12.24 -3.62 -12.17
N GLY A 21 -12.93 -4.45 -12.96
CA GLY A 21 -12.33 -5.62 -13.60
C GLY A 21 -11.21 -5.28 -14.57
N ASP A 22 -11.24 -4.09 -15.19
CA ASP A 22 -10.20 -3.63 -16.12
C ASP A 22 -8.95 -3.16 -15.37
N GLU A 23 -9.09 -2.34 -14.33
CA GLU A 23 -7.97 -1.94 -13.47
C GLU A 23 -7.35 -3.15 -12.76
N TYR A 24 -8.16 -4.13 -12.36
CA TYR A 24 -7.65 -5.35 -11.75
C TYR A 24 -6.77 -6.14 -12.73
N LYS A 25 -7.21 -6.30 -13.98
CA LYS A 25 -6.39 -6.93 -15.03
C LYS A 25 -5.11 -6.13 -15.33
N GLU A 26 -5.19 -4.80 -15.34
CA GLU A 26 -4.00 -3.94 -15.49
C GLU A 26 -2.97 -4.24 -14.39
N LEU A 27 -3.40 -4.29 -13.11
CA LEU A 27 -2.50 -4.57 -11.99
C LEU A 27 -1.84 -5.94 -12.12
N LEU A 28 -2.62 -6.99 -12.43
CA LEU A 28 -2.09 -8.33 -12.64
C LEU A 28 -1.11 -8.37 -13.83
N GLY A 29 -1.45 -7.71 -14.94
CA GLY A 29 -0.59 -7.61 -16.12
C GLY A 29 0.74 -6.90 -15.84
N VAL A 30 0.74 -5.84 -15.02
CA VAL A 30 1.97 -5.17 -14.59
C VAL A 30 2.85 -6.11 -13.76
N ILE A 31 2.28 -6.84 -12.80
CA ILE A 31 3.03 -7.84 -12.02
C ILE A 31 3.67 -8.87 -12.95
N GLU A 32 2.91 -9.38 -13.91
CA GLU A 32 3.40 -10.38 -14.87
C GLU A 32 4.52 -9.84 -15.76
N SER A 33 4.43 -8.59 -16.20
CA SER A 33 5.42 -7.98 -17.11
C SER A 33 6.81 -7.73 -16.52
N ILE A 34 6.94 -7.67 -15.19
CA ILE A 34 8.20 -7.29 -14.53
C ILE A 34 9.06 -8.53 -14.34
N ASP A 35 10.15 -8.69 -15.08
CA ASP A 35 11.09 -9.81 -14.86
C ASP A 35 11.97 -9.56 -13.62
N ALA A 36 11.74 -10.35 -12.56
CA ALA A 36 12.49 -10.25 -11.30
C ALA A 36 13.98 -10.54 -11.45
N GLU A 37 14.36 -11.42 -12.40
CA GLU A 37 15.75 -11.87 -12.55
C GLU A 37 16.65 -10.74 -13.06
N THR A 38 16.10 -9.80 -13.84
CA THR A 38 16.81 -8.58 -14.25
C THR A 38 17.27 -7.70 -13.08
N TYR A 39 16.67 -7.86 -11.90
CA TYR A 39 16.97 -7.08 -10.71
C TYR A 39 17.83 -7.80 -9.66
N ARG A 40 18.36 -9.00 -9.96
CA ARG A 40 19.35 -9.71 -9.12
C ARG A 40 20.76 -9.12 -9.23
N THR A 41 20.87 -7.81 -9.00
CA THR A 41 22.11 -7.05 -9.18
C THR A 41 22.91 -6.86 -7.90
N LYS A 42 22.34 -7.17 -6.73
CA LYS A 42 22.97 -6.87 -5.44
C LYS A 42 23.78 -8.05 -4.94
N VAL A 43 25.10 -7.86 -4.82
CA VAL A 43 25.97 -8.83 -4.12
C VAL A 43 25.86 -8.65 -2.61
N SER A 44 25.50 -9.73 -1.91
CA SER A 44 25.35 -9.73 -0.46
C SER A 44 26.67 -9.54 0.28
N LYS A 45 26.64 -8.69 1.30
CA LYS A 45 27.73 -8.48 2.29
C LYS A 45 27.33 -8.96 3.69
N GLU A 46 26.18 -9.64 3.82
CA GLU A 46 25.66 -10.09 5.11
C GLU A 46 26.41 -11.34 5.60
N LYS A 47 26.67 -11.41 6.92
CA LYS A 47 27.34 -12.56 7.55
C LYS A 47 26.50 -13.83 7.33
N GLY A 48 27.09 -14.84 6.70
CA GLY A 48 26.43 -16.12 6.39
C GLY A 48 25.86 -16.24 4.98
N ARG A 49 25.86 -15.16 4.18
CA ARG A 49 25.39 -15.15 2.78
C ARG A 49 26.27 -14.31 1.86
N GLN A 50 27.53 -14.14 2.22
CA GLN A 50 28.44 -13.25 1.52
C GLN A 50 28.72 -13.77 0.09
N GLY A 51 28.57 -12.90 -0.90
CA GLY A 51 28.80 -13.25 -2.31
C GLY A 51 27.57 -13.74 -3.08
N GLU A 52 26.43 -14.00 -2.42
CA GLU A 52 25.18 -14.33 -3.11
C GLU A 52 24.64 -13.14 -3.92
N GLN A 53 24.09 -13.41 -5.11
CA GLN A 53 23.33 -12.43 -5.89
C GLN A 53 21.89 -12.36 -5.40
N LEU A 54 21.56 -11.27 -4.72
CA LEU A 54 20.25 -10.96 -4.19
C LEU A 54 19.51 -9.99 -5.09
N LEU A 55 18.19 -10.05 -5.01
CA LEU A 55 17.30 -9.08 -5.64
C LEU A 55 17.44 -7.73 -4.94
N ASN A 56 17.71 -6.67 -5.72
CA ASN A 56 17.79 -5.31 -5.21
C ASN A 56 16.37 -4.73 -5.06
N PRO A 57 15.88 -4.44 -3.85
CA PRO A 57 14.52 -3.92 -3.64
C PRO A 57 14.18 -2.62 -4.37
N ALA A 58 15.15 -1.73 -4.55
CA ALA A 58 14.91 -0.40 -5.12
C ALA A 58 14.56 -0.47 -6.62
N SER A 59 15.07 -1.48 -7.33
CA SER A 59 14.94 -1.56 -8.78
C SER A 59 13.56 -2.03 -9.24
N PRO A 60 12.95 -3.11 -8.70
CA PRO A 60 11.60 -3.49 -9.08
C PRO A 60 10.55 -2.47 -8.63
N ASN A 61 10.71 -1.78 -7.49
CA ASN A 61 9.81 -0.67 -7.13
C ASN A 61 9.78 0.42 -8.21
N GLY A 62 10.93 0.75 -8.80
CA GLY A 62 11.02 1.67 -9.93
C GLY A 62 10.32 1.15 -11.19
N ALA A 63 10.41 -0.15 -11.46
CA ALA A 63 9.73 -0.80 -12.58
C ALA A 63 8.19 -0.77 -12.43
N PHE A 64 7.68 -1.11 -11.24
CA PHE A 64 6.27 -0.98 -10.90
C PHE A 64 5.80 0.46 -11.09
N LYS A 65 6.57 1.44 -10.58
CA LYS A 65 6.24 2.86 -10.73
C LYS A 65 6.13 3.28 -12.18
N ALA A 66 7.08 2.90 -13.03
CA ALA A 66 7.05 3.22 -14.46
C ALA A 66 5.82 2.59 -15.14
N ALA A 67 5.63 1.28 -14.99
CA ALA A 67 4.55 0.55 -15.64
C ALA A 67 3.15 1.03 -15.21
N LEU A 68 2.94 1.24 -13.91
CA LEU A 68 1.67 1.77 -13.40
C LEU A 68 1.44 3.22 -13.87
N SER A 69 2.50 4.04 -13.91
CA SER A 69 2.38 5.42 -14.41
C SER A 69 2.01 5.48 -15.89
N GLU A 70 2.51 4.57 -16.72
CA GLU A 70 2.12 4.50 -18.13
C GLU A 70 0.63 4.18 -18.30
N LEU A 71 0.07 3.36 -17.40
CA LEU A 71 -1.36 3.02 -17.36
C LEU A 71 -2.23 4.08 -16.67
N GLY A 72 -1.67 5.24 -16.31
CA GLY A 72 -2.42 6.36 -15.76
C GLY A 72 -2.66 6.29 -14.25
N TRP A 73 -2.01 5.37 -13.54
CA TRP A 73 -1.98 5.39 -12.08
C TRP A 73 -1.11 6.56 -11.61
N ARG A 74 -1.54 7.28 -10.58
CA ARG A 74 -0.90 8.52 -10.14
C ARG A 74 -0.75 8.59 -8.63
N GLU A 75 0.35 9.17 -8.17
CA GLU A 75 0.53 9.50 -6.76
C GLU A 75 -0.56 10.46 -6.29
N ARG A 76 -1.03 10.27 -5.06
CA ARG A 76 -2.00 11.18 -4.43
C ARG A 76 -1.56 11.51 -3.01
N ARG A 77 -1.46 12.81 -2.73
CA ARG A 77 -1.30 13.36 -1.39
C ARG A 77 -2.66 13.87 -0.87
N ARG A 78 -2.93 13.63 0.41
CA ARG A 78 -4.00 14.24 1.18
C ARG A 78 -3.39 14.98 2.36
N ASP A 79 -3.58 16.29 2.38
CA ASP A 79 -3.31 17.13 3.54
C ASP A 79 -4.52 17.16 4.48
N PHE A 80 -4.28 17.15 5.79
CA PHE A 80 -5.31 17.20 6.82
C PHE A 80 -4.79 17.83 8.10
N TYR A 81 -5.69 18.23 8.99
CA TYR A 81 -5.37 18.67 10.34
C TYR A 81 -5.61 17.56 11.36
N VAL A 82 -4.86 17.57 12.45
CA VAL A 82 -4.99 16.58 13.55
C VAL A 82 -5.57 17.21 14.81
N SER A 83 -6.27 16.40 15.59
CA SER A 83 -6.80 16.75 16.91
C SER A 83 -6.74 15.54 17.84
N THR A 84 -6.70 15.79 19.14
CA THR A 84 -6.88 14.77 20.18
C THR A 84 -8.33 14.66 20.66
N ASP A 85 -9.23 15.55 20.18
CA ASP A 85 -10.66 15.49 20.46
C ASP A 85 -11.38 14.62 19.42
N PHE A 86 -12.03 13.55 19.89
CA PHE A 86 -12.73 12.60 19.05
C PHE A 86 -13.86 13.23 18.21
N GLN A 87 -14.62 14.19 18.75
CA GLN A 87 -15.70 14.84 18.01
C GLN A 87 -15.15 15.72 16.89
N VAL A 88 -14.03 16.41 17.16
CA VAL A 88 -13.31 17.18 16.15
C VAL A 88 -12.79 16.26 15.06
N VAL A 89 -12.07 15.19 15.40
CA VAL A 89 -11.53 14.21 14.43
C VAL A 89 -12.65 13.65 13.55
N LYS A 90 -13.75 13.19 14.16
CA LYS A 90 -14.88 12.63 13.43
C LYS A 90 -15.51 13.62 12.45
N TYR A 91 -15.57 14.90 12.80
CA TYR A 91 -16.15 15.94 11.96
C TYR A 91 -15.24 16.34 10.80
N ILE A 92 -13.95 16.54 11.07
CA ILE A 92 -13.00 17.07 10.06
C ILE A 92 -12.60 16.02 9.02
N GLU A 93 -12.73 14.72 9.31
CA GLU A 93 -12.18 13.66 8.47
C GLU A 93 -12.81 13.60 7.06
N SER A 94 -14.09 13.96 6.92
CA SER A 94 -14.76 14.01 5.62
C SER A 94 -14.58 15.35 4.88
N LEU A 95 -13.99 16.35 5.51
CA LEU A 95 -13.84 17.70 4.95
C LEU A 95 -12.54 17.84 4.14
N SER A 96 -12.54 18.74 3.17
CA SER A 96 -11.33 19.17 2.47
C SER A 96 -10.40 19.94 3.41
N TYR A 97 -9.10 20.00 3.10
CA TYR A 97 -8.11 20.69 3.93
C TYR A 97 -8.50 22.13 4.28
N GLN A 98 -9.12 22.85 3.34
CA GLN A 98 -9.58 24.22 3.53
C GLN A 98 -10.80 24.29 4.46
N GLU A 99 -11.78 23.41 4.28
CA GLU A 99 -12.97 23.33 5.17
C GLU A 99 -12.59 22.89 6.59
N GLN A 100 -11.60 21.99 6.73
CA GLN A 100 -11.05 21.63 8.04
C GLN A 100 -10.45 22.85 8.73
N LYS A 101 -9.64 23.64 8.02
CA LYS A 101 -9.04 24.87 8.55
C LYS A 101 -10.10 25.84 9.05
N GLU A 102 -11.11 26.14 8.22
CA GLU A 102 -12.20 27.06 8.53
C GLU A 102 -12.98 26.61 9.78
N TYR A 103 -13.29 25.32 9.88
CA TYR A 103 -13.96 24.77 11.07
C TYR A 103 -13.09 24.90 12.33
N LEU A 104 -11.82 24.50 12.26
CA LEU A 104 -10.92 24.54 13.43
C LEU A 104 -10.69 25.96 13.92
N GLU A 105 -10.56 26.94 13.01
CA GLU A 105 -10.49 28.36 13.34
C GLU A 105 -11.78 28.84 14.03
N SER A 106 -12.95 28.41 13.54
CA SER A 106 -14.26 28.81 14.10
C SER A 106 -14.49 28.37 15.55
N ILE A 107 -13.86 27.27 15.97
CA ILE A 107 -13.95 26.75 17.35
C ILE A 107 -12.71 27.08 18.20
N GLY A 108 -11.77 27.89 17.68
CA GLY A 108 -10.54 28.25 18.37
C GLY A 108 -9.58 27.06 18.60
N HIS A 109 -9.66 26.01 17.79
CA HIS A 109 -8.81 24.83 17.91
C HIS A 109 -7.45 25.04 17.21
N PRO A 110 -6.33 24.50 17.75
CA PRO A 110 -5.02 24.58 17.11
C PRO A 110 -5.00 24.00 15.69
N LEU A 111 -4.28 24.67 14.79
CA LEU A 111 -4.07 24.23 13.40
C LEU A 111 -2.79 23.38 13.28
N LEU A 112 -2.88 22.09 13.56
CA LEU A 112 -1.78 21.14 13.44
C LEU A 112 -1.88 20.35 12.13
N SER A 113 -1.13 20.77 11.10
CA SER A 113 -1.19 20.16 9.77
C SER A 113 -0.35 18.87 9.68
N SER A 114 -0.84 17.91 8.90
CA SER A 114 -0.17 16.66 8.54
C SER A 114 -0.59 16.22 7.13
N TYR A 115 0.01 15.14 6.62
CA TYR A 115 -0.35 14.60 5.32
C TYR A 115 -0.08 13.09 5.23
N ASN A 116 -0.85 12.44 4.37
CA ASN A 116 -0.59 11.09 3.88
C ASN A 116 -0.41 11.13 2.36
N GLN A 117 0.48 10.31 1.83
CA GLN A 117 0.70 10.17 0.39
C GLN A 117 0.72 8.69 0.04
N THR A 118 -0.06 8.31 -0.97
CA THR A 118 -0.06 6.95 -1.53
C THR A 118 0.57 6.95 -2.91
N ASP A 119 1.21 5.84 -3.24
CA ASP A 119 2.01 5.71 -4.45
C ASP A 119 1.14 5.74 -5.71
N PHE A 120 -0.01 5.07 -5.70
CA PHE A 120 -0.82 4.91 -6.91
C PHE A 120 -2.32 4.94 -6.60
N ILE A 121 -3.04 5.88 -7.21
CA ILE A 121 -4.50 5.89 -7.26
C ILE A 121 -4.96 5.91 -8.71
N LYS A 122 -5.98 5.09 -9.00
CA LYS A 122 -6.79 5.16 -10.21
C LYS A 122 -8.20 4.69 -9.88
N ASN A 123 -9.22 5.41 -10.34
CA ASN A 123 -10.64 5.01 -10.25
C ASN A 123 -11.07 4.50 -8.85
N LYS A 124 -10.67 5.22 -7.79
CA LYS A 124 -10.93 4.89 -6.38
C LYS A 124 -10.28 3.57 -5.89
N ILE A 125 -9.20 3.14 -6.52
CA ILE A 125 -8.36 2.03 -6.05
C ILE A 125 -7.04 2.64 -5.60
N GLY A 126 -6.62 2.37 -4.37
CA GLY A 126 -5.29 2.74 -3.88
C GLY A 126 -4.36 1.54 -3.92
N VAL A 127 -3.17 1.67 -4.51
CA VAL A 127 -2.18 0.59 -4.61
C VAL A 127 -0.88 1.06 -3.96
N GLU A 128 -0.33 0.21 -3.10
CA GLU A 128 0.98 0.36 -2.48
C GLU A 128 1.85 -0.83 -2.90
N VAL A 129 3.09 -0.55 -3.30
CA VAL A 129 4.05 -1.60 -3.70
C VAL A 129 5.21 -1.59 -2.74
N GLN A 130 5.23 -2.56 -1.82
CA GLN A 130 6.22 -2.61 -0.75
C GLN A 130 7.19 -3.79 -0.89
N LEU A 131 8.19 -3.59 -1.74
CA LEU A 131 9.36 -4.47 -1.83
C LEU A 131 10.54 -3.97 -0.96
N GLY A 132 10.39 -2.78 -0.35
CA GLY A 132 11.40 -2.04 0.40
C GLY A 132 11.61 -2.53 1.84
N LYS A 133 11.58 -1.64 2.85
CA LYS A 133 11.78 -2.01 4.27
C LYS A 133 10.44 -2.24 4.97
N TYR A 134 10.40 -3.17 5.94
CA TYR A 134 9.19 -3.69 6.60
C TYR A 134 8.34 -2.67 7.36
N PHE A 135 8.91 -1.56 7.82
CA PHE A 135 8.21 -0.64 8.73
C PHE A 135 7.05 0.12 8.06
N ALA A 136 6.99 0.11 6.73
CA ALA A 136 5.96 0.83 5.99
C ALA A 136 4.65 0.03 5.85
N VAL A 137 4.67 -1.30 5.65
CA VAL A 137 3.43 -2.06 5.35
C VAL A 137 2.38 -1.97 6.45
N THR A 138 2.76 -2.11 7.72
CA THR A 138 1.79 -1.98 8.81
C THR A 138 1.14 -0.60 8.82
N TYR A 139 1.90 0.44 8.49
CA TYR A 139 1.36 1.79 8.38
C TYR A 139 0.46 1.94 7.14
N ASP A 140 0.84 1.33 6.02
CA ASP A 140 0.04 1.32 4.79
C ASP A 140 -1.33 0.66 5.03
N LEU A 141 -1.34 -0.57 5.58
CA LEU A 141 -2.53 -1.39 5.84
C LEU A 141 -3.49 -0.76 6.87
N PHE A 142 -2.97 -0.21 7.98
CA PHE A 142 -3.81 0.23 9.11
C PHE A 142 -4.02 1.74 9.18
N VAL A 143 -3.20 2.55 8.51
CA VAL A 143 -3.28 4.01 8.58
C VAL A 143 -3.58 4.62 7.21
N LYS A 144 -2.72 4.40 6.20
CA LYS A 144 -2.89 5.11 4.92
C LYS A 144 -4.16 4.72 4.21
N HIS A 145 -4.38 3.43 3.96
CA HIS A 145 -5.59 2.99 3.26
C HIS A 145 -6.85 3.45 3.98
N LEU A 146 -6.85 3.43 5.33
CA LEU A 146 -7.96 3.93 6.13
C LEU A 146 -8.22 5.43 5.92
N VAL A 147 -7.17 6.26 5.95
CA VAL A 147 -7.29 7.71 5.71
C VAL A 147 -7.85 7.99 4.31
N PHE A 148 -7.34 7.33 3.28
CA PHE A 148 -7.83 7.50 1.92
C PHE A 148 -9.27 6.99 1.74
N TYR A 149 -9.63 5.91 2.43
CA TYR A 149 -10.98 5.33 2.39
C TYR A 149 -12.01 6.23 3.09
N ASN A 150 -11.72 6.68 4.32
CA ASN A 150 -12.60 7.60 5.07
C ASN A 150 -12.81 8.93 4.34
N SER A 151 -11.79 9.38 3.61
CA SER A 151 -11.84 10.58 2.77
C SER A 151 -12.54 10.37 1.43
N GLN A 152 -13.12 9.20 1.19
CA GLN A 152 -13.80 8.81 -0.06
C GLN A 152 -12.91 8.87 -1.31
N ILE A 153 -11.59 8.87 -1.14
CA ILE A 153 -10.62 8.90 -2.24
C ILE A 153 -10.48 7.50 -2.85
N ILE A 154 -10.54 6.45 -2.02
CA ILE A 154 -10.54 5.05 -2.44
C ILE A 154 -11.73 4.30 -1.86
N ASN A 155 -12.17 3.24 -2.54
CA ASN A 155 -13.13 2.27 -2.04
C ASN A 155 -12.45 0.94 -1.65
N VAL A 156 -11.24 0.69 -2.18
CA VAL A 156 -10.45 -0.52 -1.93
C VAL A 156 -8.96 -0.20 -1.99
N GLY A 157 -8.19 -0.82 -1.10
CA GLY A 157 -6.73 -0.79 -1.11
C GLY A 157 -6.14 -2.10 -1.67
N VAL A 158 -4.99 -2.01 -2.32
CA VAL A 158 -4.20 -3.15 -2.79
C VAL A 158 -2.77 -3.00 -2.28
N GLU A 159 -2.28 -4.03 -1.59
CA GLU A 159 -0.92 -4.07 -1.05
C GLU A 159 -0.15 -5.17 -1.78
N ILE A 160 0.91 -4.81 -2.51
CA ILE A 160 1.77 -5.75 -3.25
C ILE A 160 3.07 -5.95 -2.47
N VAL A 161 3.30 -7.16 -1.99
CA VAL A 161 4.45 -7.54 -1.16
C VAL A 161 5.10 -8.83 -1.65
N PRO A 162 6.40 -9.08 -1.40
CA PRO A 162 7.00 -10.36 -1.76
C PRO A 162 6.45 -11.47 -0.84
N THR A 163 6.38 -12.71 -1.31
CA THR A 163 6.21 -13.86 -0.40
C THR A 163 7.47 -14.09 0.42
N LYS A 164 7.40 -14.94 1.46
CA LYS A 164 8.60 -15.31 2.21
C LYS A 164 9.64 -15.98 1.32
N ASN A 165 9.20 -16.70 0.29
CA ASN A 165 10.07 -17.36 -0.68
C ASN A 165 10.89 -16.32 -1.48
N MET A 166 10.23 -15.29 -2.01
CA MET A 166 10.92 -14.18 -2.68
C MET A 166 11.78 -13.38 -1.70
N GLN A 167 11.27 -13.06 -0.51
CA GLN A 167 11.98 -12.28 0.51
C GLN A 167 13.30 -12.96 0.94
N ARG A 168 13.36 -14.30 0.98
CA ARG A 168 14.61 -15.04 1.23
C ARG A 168 15.69 -14.77 0.18
N SER A 169 15.33 -14.37 -1.04
CA SER A 169 16.26 -13.97 -2.10
C SER A 169 16.55 -12.47 -2.13
N MET A 170 16.04 -11.71 -1.16
CA MET A 170 16.26 -10.27 -1.01
C MET A 170 17.21 -10.01 0.15
N SER A 171 17.64 -8.75 0.31
CA SER A 171 18.32 -8.32 1.53
C SER A 171 17.43 -8.47 2.76
N SER A 172 18.03 -8.50 3.94
CA SER A 172 17.26 -8.45 5.18
C SER A 172 16.39 -7.18 5.27
N GLY A 173 15.18 -7.32 5.81
CA GLY A 173 14.32 -6.19 6.14
C GLY A 173 13.07 -5.94 5.30
N PRO A 174 12.83 -6.50 4.10
CA PRO A 174 11.53 -6.37 3.45
C PRO A 174 10.39 -7.06 4.22
N PRO A 175 9.15 -6.54 4.07
CA PRO A 175 7.96 -7.25 4.55
C PRO A 175 7.80 -8.56 3.77
N TRP A 176 6.89 -9.42 4.21
CA TRP A 176 6.50 -10.57 3.40
C TRP A 176 5.04 -10.95 3.63
N PHE A 177 4.38 -11.38 2.57
CA PHE A 177 2.96 -11.71 2.50
C PHE A 177 2.44 -12.45 3.73
N GLU A 178 3.07 -13.56 4.11
CA GLU A 178 2.60 -14.42 5.17
C GLU A 178 2.54 -13.71 6.53
N LYS A 179 3.51 -12.81 6.81
CA LYS A 179 3.51 -12.03 8.05
C LYS A 179 2.47 -10.92 8.00
N GLU A 180 2.29 -10.26 6.86
CA GLU A 180 1.36 -9.14 6.76
C GLU A 180 -0.10 -9.62 6.78
N VAL A 181 -0.39 -10.74 6.15
CA VAL A 181 -1.68 -11.43 6.29
C VAL A 181 -1.90 -11.87 7.74
N HIS A 182 -0.89 -12.46 8.40
CA HIS A 182 -0.98 -12.80 9.81
C HIS A 182 -1.26 -11.56 10.69
N ASN A 183 -0.62 -10.42 10.40
CA ASN A 183 -0.86 -9.16 11.08
C ASN A 183 -2.31 -8.70 10.90
N VAL A 184 -2.89 -8.76 9.69
CA VAL A 184 -4.31 -8.43 9.48
C VAL A 184 -5.22 -9.39 10.24
N MET A 185 -5.03 -10.70 10.09
CA MET A 185 -5.89 -11.71 10.72
C MET A 185 -5.93 -11.61 12.24
N ARG A 186 -4.79 -11.32 12.91
CA ARG A 186 -4.74 -11.22 14.38
C ARG A 186 -5.50 -10.01 14.93
N HIS A 187 -5.79 -8.99 14.12
CA HIS A 187 -6.57 -7.82 14.53
C HIS A 187 -8.09 -8.09 14.53
N GLY A 188 -8.51 -9.27 14.05
CA GLY A 188 -9.90 -9.68 13.99
C GLY A 188 -10.51 -9.55 12.59
N ARG A 189 -11.70 -10.11 12.40
CA ARG A 189 -12.30 -10.31 11.06
C ARG A 189 -12.58 -9.02 10.28
N THR A 190 -12.80 -7.90 10.97
CA THR A 190 -13.26 -6.65 10.36
C THR A 190 -12.25 -5.51 10.48
N ASN A 191 -11.01 -5.81 10.88
CA ASN A 191 -9.97 -4.82 11.12
C ASN A 191 -8.78 -5.08 10.18
N PRO A 192 -8.33 -4.10 9.39
CA PRO A 192 -8.80 -2.72 9.31
C PRO A 192 -10.17 -2.57 8.65
N PRO A 193 -10.97 -1.54 8.96
CA PRO A 193 -12.33 -1.36 8.44
C PRO A 193 -12.32 -0.76 7.02
N VAL A 194 -11.45 -1.27 6.15
CA VAL A 194 -11.29 -0.89 4.74
C VAL A 194 -11.14 -2.19 3.92
N PRO A 195 -11.84 -2.35 2.79
CA PRO A 195 -11.59 -3.47 1.89
C PRO A 195 -10.16 -3.46 1.36
N LEU A 196 -9.47 -4.60 1.46
CA LEU A 196 -8.09 -4.73 1.02
C LEU A 196 -7.89 -6.02 0.20
N LEU A 197 -7.01 -5.95 -0.79
CA LEU A 197 -6.41 -7.11 -1.43
C LEU A 197 -4.90 -7.09 -1.19
N ILE A 198 -4.39 -8.07 -0.44
CA ILE A 198 -2.95 -8.27 -0.29
C ILE A 198 -2.51 -9.29 -1.35
N ILE A 199 -1.50 -8.94 -2.15
CA ILE A 199 -0.95 -9.78 -3.21
C ILE A 199 0.50 -10.15 -2.86
N GLY A 200 0.74 -11.44 -2.71
CA GLY A 200 2.07 -12.01 -2.54
C GLY A 200 2.69 -12.35 -3.88
N ILE A 201 3.80 -11.71 -4.23
CA ILE A 201 4.49 -11.92 -5.51
C ILE A 201 5.78 -12.71 -5.36
N GLU A 202 6.15 -13.37 -6.45
CA GLU A 202 7.41 -14.11 -6.61
C GLU A 202 8.02 -13.83 -7.99
N PRO A 203 9.33 -14.11 -8.19
CA PRO A 203 9.93 -14.22 -9.52
C PRO A 203 9.08 -15.08 -10.47
#